data_AF-A0A486XPG9-F1
#
_entry.id   AF-A0A486XPG9-F1
#
_cell.length_a   1.000
_cell.length_b   1.000
_cell.length_c   1.000
_cell.angle_alpha   90.00
_cell.angle_beta   90.00
_cell.angle_gamma   90.00
#
_symmetry.space_group_name_H-M   'P 1'
#
loop_
_entity.id
_entity.type
_entity.pdbx_description
1 polymer ?
#
loop_
_entity_poly.entity_id
_entity_poly.type
_entity_poly.pdbx_seq_one_letter_code
_entity_poly.pdbx_strand_id
1 'polypeptide(L)'
;MRFNAYLQLRWRCFYVASQQLMQQLRQLLLWIMLLGPALAALGFMLLLALGLLYQPELTATERLTLCWCLLSGQTLVLWLYQQAILASRYRLFFRSFAIAPVWQRSVDILLMLVCSPILVLHTFIIAGADLSHWHTVLPQLCFAFLQPLFSYSALYRPQLTVTLLLLFLPALWLLPLQFSTGLGVLAFIWLCSLLPLRPPLPKISSKSPLLFWCQLWRQQMAQWLSRLMLILLCLLIAYISLKQRPDLAALISFSAGLLLLLVSTSMQLSSNNTVQLYQLFFQLYPASLKHWQFLPPLLLTLLSGTLLLLLGPPASLLALLLPAFVVSWYLAWRKPQHFIGGWFAASLVSSGLYILLAIG
;
A
#
# COMPACT_ATOMS: atom_id res chain seq x y z
N MET A 1 -0.72 38.62 3.41
CA MET A 1 -0.71 38.43 1.93
C MET A 1 0.20 37.29 1.46
N ARG A 2 1.46 37.21 1.88
CA ARG A 2 2.42 36.18 1.40
C ARG A 2 2.02 34.72 1.68
N PHE A 3 1.41 34.43 2.83
CA PHE A 3 0.95 33.06 3.17
C PHE A 3 -0.22 32.59 2.30
N ASN A 4 -1.20 33.46 2.03
CA ASN A 4 -2.35 33.10 1.19
C ASN A 4 -1.92 32.77 -0.26
N ALA A 5 -1.04 33.60 -0.84
CA ALA A 5 -0.47 33.33 -2.16
C ALA A 5 0.31 32.00 -2.19
N TYR A 6 1.08 31.71 -1.14
CA TYR A 6 1.78 30.43 -0.99
C TYR A 6 0.83 29.24 -0.88
N LEU A 7 -0.22 29.34 -0.05
CA LEU A 7 -1.23 28.30 0.11
C LEU A 7 -1.94 28.02 -1.22
N GLN A 8 -2.38 29.06 -1.94
CA GLN A 8 -3.01 28.92 -3.25
C GLN A 8 -2.08 28.25 -4.26
N LEU A 9 -0.80 28.61 -4.28
CA LEU A 9 0.17 28.02 -5.20
C LEU A 9 0.47 26.55 -4.83
N ARG A 10 0.61 26.23 -3.53
CA ARG A 10 0.72 24.86 -3.03
C ARG A 10 -0.49 24.01 -3.42
N TRP A 11 -1.69 24.54 -3.27
CA TRP A 11 -2.93 23.88 -3.65
C TRP A 11 -3.00 23.61 -5.16
N ARG A 12 -2.61 24.58 -6.00
CA ARG A 12 -2.54 24.40 -7.46
C ARG A 12 -1.53 23.34 -7.86
N CYS A 13 -0.33 23.36 -7.28
CA CYS A 13 0.68 22.32 -7.54
C CYS A 13 0.19 20.94 -7.14
N PHE A 14 -0.44 20.83 -5.97
CA PHE A 14 -1.06 19.60 -5.50
C PHE A 14 -2.16 19.13 -6.46
N TYR A 15 -3.07 20.01 -6.85
CA TYR A 15 -4.15 19.71 -7.79
C TYR A 15 -3.62 19.17 -9.13
N VAL A 16 -2.62 19.84 -9.71
CA VAL A 16 -2.00 19.39 -10.97
C VAL A 16 -1.31 18.04 -10.81
N ALA A 17 -0.57 17.83 -9.72
CA ALA A 17 0.09 16.55 -9.46
C ALA A 17 -0.93 15.41 -9.26
N SER A 18 -2.01 15.68 -8.53
CA SER A 18 -3.11 14.73 -8.33
C SER A 18 -3.85 14.46 -9.65
N GLN A 19 -4.05 15.47 -10.49
CA GLN A 19 -4.60 15.27 -11.83
C GLN A 19 -3.69 14.40 -12.69
N GLN A 20 -2.37 14.55 -12.62
CA GLN A 20 -1.44 13.70 -13.36
C GLN A 20 -1.50 12.24 -12.87
N LEU A 21 -1.56 12.02 -11.56
CA LEU A 21 -1.77 10.68 -10.98
C LEU A 21 -3.12 10.08 -11.43
N MET A 22 -4.19 10.88 -11.39
CA MET A 22 -5.50 10.47 -11.87
C MET A 22 -5.53 10.28 -13.38
N GLN A 23 -4.73 11.00 -14.16
CA GLN A 23 -4.62 10.81 -15.61
C GLN A 23 -3.85 9.54 -15.96
N GLN A 24 -2.82 9.15 -15.19
CA GLN A 24 -2.18 7.85 -15.31
C GLN A 24 -3.18 6.71 -15.03
N LEU A 25 -4.07 6.90 -14.05
CA LEU A 25 -5.21 6.02 -13.81
C LEU A 25 -6.25 6.11 -14.95
N ARG A 26 -6.48 7.30 -15.50
CA ARG A 26 -7.45 7.56 -16.58
C ARG A 26 -6.98 7.00 -17.91
N GLN A 27 -5.69 6.78 -18.17
CA GLN A 27 -5.23 6.02 -19.33
C GLN A 27 -5.70 4.54 -19.30
N LEU A 28 -6.30 4.10 -18.17
CA LEU A 28 -7.15 2.92 -18.07
C LEU A 28 -8.64 3.29 -18.34
N LEU A 29 -8.92 4.14 -19.34
CA LEU A 29 -10.17 4.91 -19.48
C LEU A 29 -11.43 4.06 -19.72
N LEU A 30 -11.30 2.84 -20.24
CA LEU A 30 -12.40 1.88 -20.36
C LEU A 30 -12.88 1.32 -19.01
N TRP A 31 -12.12 1.53 -17.93
CA TRP A 31 -12.30 0.81 -16.67
C TRP A 31 -13.10 1.59 -15.62
N ILE A 32 -13.31 2.91 -15.76
CA ILE A 32 -14.09 3.70 -14.78
C ILE A 32 -15.56 3.26 -14.73
N MET A 33 -16.15 2.85 -15.85
CA MET A 33 -17.50 2.27 -15.87
C MET A 33 -17.58 0.90 -15.19
N LEU A 34 -16.50 0.11 -15.21
CA LEU A 34 -16.42 -1.20 -14.54
C LEU A 34 -15.99 -1.08 -13.06
N LEU A 35 -15.21 -0.04 -12.71
CA LEU A 35 -14.70 0.23 -11.36
C LEU A 35 -15.68 1.00 -10.48
N GLY A 36 -16.74 1.61 -11.01
CA GLY A 36 -17.76 2.29 -10.20
C GLY A 36 -18.29 1.41 -9.06
N PRO A 37 -18.73 0.17 -9.36
CA PRO A 37 -19.12 -0.81 -8.33
C PRO A 37 -17.97 -1.18 -7.39
N ALA A 38 -16.74 -1.30 -7.89
CA ALA A 38 -15.56 -1.63 -7.08
C ALA A 38 -15.18 -0.48 -6.11
N LEU A 39 -15.33 0.78 -6.53
CA LEU A 39 -15.11 1.95 -5.68
C LEU A 39 -16.19 2.06 -4.60
N ALA A 40 -17.45 1.81 -4.95
CA ALA A 40 -18.54 1.74 -3.98
C ALA A 40 -18.32 0.58 -2.99
N ALA A 41 -17.90 -0.59 -3.47
CA ALA A 41 -17.55 -1.74 -2.64
C ALA A 41 -16.35 -1.45 -1.73
N LEU A 42 -15.31 -0.77 -2.21
CA LEU A 42 -14.18 -0.33 -1.39
C LEU A 42 -14.62 0.66 -0.31
N GLY A 43 -15.47 1.62 -0.64
CA GLY A 43 -16.06 2.54 0.33
C GLY A 43 -16.89 1.82 1.38
N PHE A 44 -17.74 0.88 0.95
CA PHE A 44 -18.53 0.03 1.84
C PHE A 44 -17.67 -0.86 2.72
N MET A 45 -16.65 -1.52 2.18
CA MET A 45 -15.70 -2.35 2.93
C MET A 45 -14.93 -1.52 3.98
N LEU A 46 -14.61 -0.27 3.66
CA LEU A 46 -13.93 0.65 4.58
C LEU A 46 -14.88 1.10 5.70
N LEU A 47 -16.14 1.42 5.38
CA LEU A 47 -17.18 1.70 6.38
C LEU A 47 -17.47 0.49 7.25
N LEU A 48 -17.53 -0.71 6.66
CA LEU A 48 -17.71 -1.97 7.35
C LEU A 48 -16.53 -2.22 8.30
N ALA A 49 -15.29 -2.11 7.83
CA ALA A 49 -14.10 -2.28 8.65
C ALA A 49 -14.07 -1.30 9.83
N LEU A 50 -14.47 -0.05 9.61
CA LEU A 50 -14.61 0.94 10.68
C LEU A 50 -15.76 0.59 11.63
N GLY A 51 -16.91 0.13 11.12
CA GLY A 51 -18.06 -0.29 11.93
C GLY A 51 -17.79 -1.54 12.77
N LEU A 52 -17.04 -2.50 12.25
CA LEU A 52 -16.57 -3.68 12.99
C LEU A 52 -15.75 -3.27 14.22
N LEU A 53 -14.97 -2.19 14.13
CA LEU A 53 -14.23 -1.72 15.31
C LEU A 53 -15.15 -1.34 16.48
N TYR A 54 -16.44 -1.10 16.27
CA TYR A 54 -17.44 -0.80 17.30
C TYR A 54 -18.15 -2.02 17.86
N GLN A 55 -18.07 -3.18 17.18
CA GLN A 55 -18.72 -4.38 17.66
C GLN A 55 -17.95 -4.97 18.86
N PRO A 56 -18.60 -5.17 20.01
CA PRO A 56 -17.95 -5.72 21.21
C PRO A 56 -17.60 -7.21 21.09
N GLU A 57 -18.19 -7.91 20.12
CA GLU A 57 -18.05 -9.36 19.91
C GLU A 57 -16.71 -9.76 19.27
N LEU A 58 -15.99 -8.82 18.66
CA LEU A 58 -14.69 -9.10 18.04
C LEU A 58 -13.59 -9.27 19.08
N THR A 59 -12.73 -10.26 18.85
CA THR A 59 -11.56 -10.49 19.70
C THR A 59 -10.61 -9.29 19.64
N ALA A 60 -9.88 -9.05 20.73
CA ALA A 60 -8.94 -7.93 20.81
C ALA A 60 -7.88 -7.97 19.69
N THR A 61 -7.43 -9.17 19.31
CA THR A 61 -6.46 -9.38 18.23
C THR A 61 -7.03 -8.99 16.86
N GLU A 62 -8.27 -9.33 16.55
CA GLU A 62 -8.94 -8.94 15.30
C GLU A 62 -9.16 -7.42 15.21
N ARG A 63 -9.52 -6.77 16.32
CA ARG A 63 -9.67 -5.32 16.36
C ARG A 63 -8.32 -4.63 16.15
N LEU A 64 -7.24 -5.15 16.74
CA LEU A 64 -5.89 -4.64 16.53
C LEU A 64 -5.38 -4.84 15.11
N THR A 65 -5.67 -5.98 14.48
CA THR A 65 -5.28 -6.22 13.09
C THR A 65 -6.04 -5.31 12.14
N LEU A 66 -7.33 -5.06 12.37
CA LEU A 66 -8.11 -4.05 11.65
C LEU A 66 -7.49 -2.64 11.79
N CYS A 67 -7.14 -2.22 13.00
CA CYS A 67 -6.44 -0.96 13.23
C CYS A 67 -5.12 -0.87 12.46
N TRP A 68 -4.32 -1.94 12.48
CA TRP A 68 -3.08 -2.03 11.71
C TRP A 68 -3.35 -1.97 10.19
N CYS A 69 -4.40 -2.62 9.71
CA CYS A 69 -4.86 -2.60 8.32
C CYS A 69 -5.21 -1.18 7.84
N LEU A 70 -5.94 -0.44 8.66
CA LEU A 70 -6.33 0.94 8.35
C LEU A 70 -5.12 1.89 8.35
N LEU A 71 -4.21 1.75 9.34
CA LEU A 71 -2.98 2.53 9.38
C LEU A 71 -2.05 2.20 8.19
N SER A 72 -1.90 0.93 7.85
CA SER A 72 -1.09 0.49 6.71
C SER A 72 -1.65 1.01 5.38
N GLY A 73 -2.96 0.89 5.17
CA GLY A 73 -3.61 1.45 3.99
C GLY A 73 -3.42 2.97 3.88
N GLN A 74 -3.65 3.70 4.97
CA GLN A 74 -3.47 5.15 5.03
C GLN A 74 -2.03 5.58 4.76
N THR A 75 -1.05 4.90 5.38
CA THR A 75 0.38 5.21 5.22
C THR A 75 0.85 4.95 3.78
N LEU A 76 0.36 3.89 3.13
CA LEU A 76 0.64 3.61 1.71
C LEU A 76 0.07 4.69 0.79
N VAL A 77 -1.18 5.10 0.99
CA VAL A 77 -1.81 6.18 0.22
C VAL A 77 -0.99 7.47 0.36
N LEU A 78 -0.62 7.83 1.58
CA LEU A 78 0.20 9.03 1.82
C LEU A 78 1.59 8.91 1.23
N TRP A 79 2.19 7.72 1.18
CA TRP A 79 3.48 7.51 0.53
C TRP A 79 3.38 7.78 -0.98
N LEU A 80 2.30 7.34 -1.63
CA LEU A 80 2.05 7.63 -3.06
C LEU A 80 1.89 9.13 -3.32
N TYR A 81 1.13 9.83 -2.46
CA TYR A 81 0.90 11.27 -2.60
C TYR A 81 2.02 12.13 -2.01
N GLN A 82 3.03 11.55 -1.36
CA GLN A 82 4.07 12.29 -0.62
C GLN A 82 4.74 13.37 -1.47
N GLN A 83 5.11 13.05 -2.70
CA GLN A 83 5.78 13.99 -3.61
C GLN A 83 4.85 15.15 -4.01
N ALA A 84 3.56 14.87 -4.18
CA ALA A 84 2.54 15.88 -4.48
C ALA A 84 2.28 16.77 -3.27
N ILE A 85 2.10 16.17 -2.08
CA ILE A 85 1.85 16.89 -0.83
C ILE A 85 3.02 17.81 -0.51
N LEU A 86 4.26 17.32 -0.54
CA LEU A 86 5.46 18.11 -0.22
C LEU A 86 5.91 19.03 -1.38
N ALA A 87 5.30 18.88 -2.56
CA ALA A 87 5.69 19.52 -3.81
C ALA A 87 7.21 19.46 -4.06
N SER A 88 7.78 18.26 -3.95
CA SER A 88 9.23 18.03 -3.95
C SER A 88 9.93 18.60 -5.19
N ARG A 89 9.26 18.58 -6.35
CA ARG A 89 9.76 19.12 -7.63
C ARG A 89 9.95 20.64 -7.62
N TYR A 90 9.18 21.38 -6.83
CA TYR A 90 9.19 22.84 -6.78
C TYR A 90 9.81 23.38 -5.48
N ARG A 91 10.50 22.52 -4.72
CA ARG A 91 10.99 22.85 -3.38
C ARG A 91 11.95 24.04 -3.36
N LEU A 92 12.77 24.21 -4.39
CA LEU A 92 13.66 25.37 -4.55
C LEU A 92 12.86 26.66 -4.77
N PHE A 93 11.83 26.62 -5.61
CA PHE A 93 10.94 27.75 -5.83
C PHE A 93 10.18 28.13 -4.55
N PHE A 94 9.67 27.16 -3.79
CA PHE A 94 8.98 27.46 -2.54
C PHE A 94 9.87 28.08 -1.44
N ARG A 95 11.19 27.86 -1.49
CA ARG A 95 12.12 28.50 -0.55
C ARG A 95 12.23 30.01 -0.79
N SER A 96 11.99 30.52 -2.00
CA SER A 96 12.07 31.96 -2.30
C SER A 96 10.97 32.78 -1.62
N PHE A 97 9.85 32.15 -1.23
CA PHE A 97 8.77 32.83 -0.50
C PHE A 97 9.15 33.21 0.95
N ALA A 98 10.29 32.75 1.47
CA ALA A 98 10.80 33.05 2.81
C ALA A 98 9.76 32.86 3.94
N ILE A 99 8.90 31.84 3.81
CA ILE A 99 7.86 31.53 4.79
C ILE A 99 8.46 30.71 5.94
N ALA A 100 8.08 31.07 7.18
CA ALA A 100 8.54 30.36 8.36
C ALA A 100 8.18 28.86 8.30
N PRO A 101 9.04 27.96 8.82
CA PRO A 101 8.85 26.52 8.69
C PRO A 101 7.55 26.01 9.34
N VAL A 102 7.06 26.68 10.37
CA VAL A 102 5.77 26.34 11.02
C VAL A 102 4.60 26.49 10.04
N TRP A 103 4.56 27.58 9.29
CA TRP A 103 3.54 27.81 8.27
C TRP A 103 3.65 26.81 7.11
N GLN A 104 4.86 26.46 6.69
CA GLN A 104 5.06 25.41 5.68
C GLN A 104 4.48 24.07 6.16
N ARG A 105 4.79 23.67 7.41
CA ARG A 105 4.26 22.44 8.02
C ARG A 105 2.74 22.48 8.15
N SER A 106 2.15 23.63 8.46
CA SER A 106 0.68 23.75 8.54
C SER A 106 0.00 23.45 7.19
N VAL A 107 0.61 23.89 6.08
CA VAL A 107 0.11 23.59 4.73
C VAL A 107 0.32 22.12 4.38
N ASP A 108 1.46 21.54 4.75
CA ASP A 108 1.72 20.10 4.59
C ASP A 108 0.67 19.25 5.34
N ILE A 109 0.34 19.61 6.59
CA ILE A 109 -0.68 18.93 7.41
C ILE A 109 -2.07 19.09 6.79
N LEU A 110 -2.44 20.28 6.32
CA LEU A 110 -3.73 20.52 5.68
C LEU A 110 -3.89 19.64 4.43
N LEU A 111 -2.87 19.58 3.56
CA LEU A 111 -2.88 18.74 2.37
C LEU A 111 -2.88 17.24 2.72
N MET A 112 -2.17 16.84 3.78
CA MET A 112 -2.17 15.47 4.29
C MET A 112 -3.56 15.02 4.76
N LEU A 113 -4.32 15.89 5.44
CA LEU A 113 -5.68 15.59 5.87
C LEU A 113 -6.61 15.36 4.68
N VAL A 114 -6.48 16.17 3.62
CA VAL A 114 -7.24 15.99 2.36
C VAL A 114 -6.92 14.65 1.70
N CYS A 115 -5.69 14.17 1.80
CA CYS A 115 -5.26 12.86 1.28
C CYS A 115 -5.60 11.67 2.20
N SER A 116 -6.27 11.90 3.34
CA SER A 116 -6.55 10.87 4.35
C SER A 116 -8.06 10.59 4.48
N PRO A 117 -8.71 9.98 3.47
CA PRO A 117 -10.16 9.72 3.51
C PRO A 117 -10.56 8.77 4.64
N ILE A 118 -9.68 7.83 5.02
CA ILE A 118 -9.89 6.91 6.16
C ILE A 118 -10.09 7.69 7.46
N LEU A 119 -9.25 8.69 7.71
CA LEU A 119 -9.33 9.52 8.92
C LEU A 119 -10.63 10.31 8.95
N VAL A 120 -10.99 10.94 7.82
CA VAL A 120 -12.22 11.72 7.71
C VAL A 120 -13.44 10.85 7.99
N LEU A 121 -13.54 9.69 7.34
CA LEU A 121 -14.63 8.74 7.55
C LEU A 121 -14.69 8.23 9.00
N HIS A 122 -13.54 7.91 9.59
CA HIS A 122 -13.47 7.47 10.98
C HIS A 122 -13.95 8.56 11.94
N THR A 123 -13.56 9.83 11.72
CA THR A 123 -14.06 10.95 12.54
C THR A 123 -15.57 11.18 12.42
N PHE A 124 -16.13 10.99 11.23
CA PHE A 124 -17.59 11.07 11.04
C PHE A 124 -18.33 9.96 11.79
N ILE A 125 -17.80 8.73 11.78
CA ILE A 125 -18.40 7.60 12.50
C ILE A 125 -18.35 7.84 14.01
N ILE A 126 -17.22 8.33 14.55
CA ILE A 126 -17.12 8.68 15.98
C ILE A 126 -18.12 9.78 16.34
N ALA A 127 -18.27 10.81 15.51
CA ALA A 127 -19.20 11.90 15.77
C ALA A 127 -20.68 11.46 15.79
N GLY A 128 -21.01 10.37 15.10
CA GLY A 128 -22.35 9.77 15.09
C GLY A 128 -22.59 8.73 16.19
N ALA A 129 -21.63 8.47 17.08
CA ALA A 129 -21.77 7.45 18.12
C ALA A 129 -22.59 7.94 19.32
N ASP A 130 -23.47 7.08 19.84
CA ASP A 130 -24.29 7.39 21.02
C ASP A 130 -23.45 7.56 22.29
N LEU A 131 -23.75 8.62 23.05
CA LEU A 131 -23.06 8.97 24.30
C LEU A 131 -23.19 7.88 25.39
N SER A 132 -24.20 7.02 25.31
CA SER A 132 -24.43 5.91 26.25
C SER A 132 -23.34 4.82 26.18
N HIS A 133 -22.61 4.70 25.06
CA HIS A 133 -21.58 3.67 24.84
C HIS A 133 -20.14 4.20 24.95
N TRP A 134 -19.93 5.34 25.61
CA TRP A 134 -18.64 6.06 25.61
C TRP A 134 -17.40 5.25 26.05
N HIS A 135 -17.58 4.26 26.92
CA HIS A 135 -16.52 3.35 27.35
C HIS A 135 -15.97 2.50 26.19
N THR A 136 -16.77 2.20 25.18
CA THR A 136 -16.33 1.54 23.94
C THR A 136 -15.72 2.51 22.92
N VAL A 137 -16.08 3.79 23.01
CA VAL A 137 -15.64 4.87 22.09
C VAL A 137 -14.25 5.41 22.46
N LEU A 138 -13.87 5.41 23.75
CA LEU A 138 -12.59 5.96 24.20
C LEU A 138 -11.36 5.32 23.50
N PRO A 139 -11.25 3.99 23.37
CA PRO A 139 -10.16 3.37 22.61
C PRO A 139 -10.14 3.77 21.13
N GLN A 140 -11.30 4.02 20.53
CA GLN A 140 -11.40 4.42 19.12
C GLN A 140 -11.04 5.89 18.92
N LEU A 141 -11.35 6.76 19.89
CA LEU A 141 -10.81 8.12 19.93
C LEU A 141 -9.28 8.09 19.97
N CYS A 142 -8.68 7.25 20.83
CA CYS A 142 -7.23 7.05 20.83
C CYS A 142 -6.70 6.58 19.47
N PHE A 143 -7.40 5.67 18.79
CA PHE A 143 -7.05 5.24 17.45
C PHE A 143 -7.18 6.37 16.41
N ALA A 144 -8.23 7.19 16.49
CA ALA A 144 -8.41 8.37 15.64
C ALA A 144 -7.32 9.42 15.85
N PHE A 145 -6.76 9.53 17.06
CA PHE A 145 -5.57 10.34 17.31
C PHE A 145 -4.29 9.70 16.75
N LEU A 146 -4.16 8.38 16.75
CA LEU A 146 -2.99 7.70 16.16
C LEU A 146 -2.93 7.82 14.64
N GLN A 147 -4.07 7.82 13.94
CA GLN A 147 -4.13 7.96 12.48
C GLN A 147 -3.41 9.20 11.91
N PRO A 148 -3.65 10.45 12.37
CA PRO A 148 -2.92 11.62 11.90
C PRO A 148 -1.44 11.61 12.32
N LEU A 149 -1.11 10.99 13.46
CA LEU A 149 0.27 10.85 13.91
C LEU A 149 1.08 9.95 12.96
N PHE A 150 0.54 8.78 12.60
CA PHE A 150 1.12 7.90 11.58
C PHE A 150 1.14 8.54 10.19
N SER A 151 0.15 9.37 9.87
CA SER A 151 0.13 10.13 8.61
C SER A 151 1.27 11.13 8.53
N TYR A 152 1.52 11.84 9.62
CA TYR A 152 2.62 12.79 9.73
C TYR A 152 3.97 12.08 9.57
N SER A 153 4.16 10.94 10.26
CA SER A 153 5.41 10.18 10.13
C SER A 153 5.55 9.56 8.74
N ALA A 154 4.48 9.11 8.09
CA ALA A 154 4.50 8.63 6.71
C ALA A 154 4.85 9.75 5.72
N LEU A 155 4.40 10.98 5.96
CA LEU A 155 4.71 12.11 5.09
C LEU A 155 6.20 12.46 5.10
N TYR A 156 6.85 12.45 6.26
CA TYR A 156 8.25 12.85 6.39
C TYR A 156 9.25 11.68 6.34
N ARG A 157 8.84 10.49 6.78
CA ARG A 157 9.67 9.27 6.88
C ARG A 157 8.88 8.00 6.53
N PRO A 158 8.43 7.86 5.27
CA PRO A 158 7.58 6.73 4.84
C PRO A 158 8.29 5.38 4.96
N GLN A 159 9.59 5.31 4.65
CA GLN A 159 10.32 4.04 4.70
C GLN A 159 10.41 3.50 6.13
N LEU A 160 10.79 4.35 7.09
CA LEU A 160 10.95 3.94 8.49
C LEU A 160 9.61 3.51 9.10
N THR A 161 8.55 4.29 8.84
CA THR A 161 7.20 3.96 9.33
C THR A 161 6.71 2.62 8.80
N VAL A 162 6.86 2.38 7.50
CA VAL A 162 6.48 1.10 6.89
C VAL A 162 7.33 -0.05 7.43
N THR A 163 8.65 0.12 7.56
CA THR A 163 9.50 -0.94 8.12
C THR A 163 9.11 -1.31 9.54
N LEU A 164 8.79 -0.32 10.38
CA LEU A 164 8.38 -0.58 11.75
C LEU A 164 7.00 -1.27 11.78
N LEU A 165 6.03 -0.81 10.97
CA LEU A 165 4.74 -1.46 10.87
C LEU A 165 4.86 -2.93 10.45
N LEU A 166 5.74 -3.25 9.50
CA LEU A 166 6.01 -4.62 9.07
C LEU A 166 6.69 -5.46 10.16
N LEU A 167 7.73 -4.93 10.79
CA LEU A 167 8.53 -5.65 11.79
C LEU A 167 7.69 -6.03 13.01
N PHE A 168 6.78 -5.16 13.43
CA PHE A 168 5.96 -5.36 14.62
C PHE A 168 4.65 -6.11 14.36
N LEU A 169 4.27 -6.39 13.10
CA LEU A 169 3.07 -7.16 12.79
C LEU A 169 3.06 -8.56 13.44
N PRO A 170 4.13 -9.38 13.37
CA PRO A 170 4.15 -10.69 14.03
C PRO A 170 4.00 -10.59 15.55
N ALA A 171 4.58 -9.55 16.16
CA ALA A 171 4.44 -9.31 17.60
C ALA A 171 2.98 -9.01 18.00
N LEU A 172 2.24 -8.27 17.17
CA LEU A 172 0.82 -8.01 17.40
C LEU A 172 -0.05 -9.28 17.30
N TRP A 173 0.39 -10.29 16.55
CA TRP A 173 -0.30 -11.57 16.40
C TRP A 173 0.06 -12.61 17.47
N LEU A 174 1.34 -12.66 17.85
CA LEU A 174 1.86 -13.69 18.76
C LEU A 174 1.60 -13.36 20.23
N LEU A 175 1.50 -12.09 20.60
CA LEU A 175 1.20 -11.70 21.97
C LEU A 175 -0.32 -11.55 22.19
N PRO A 176 -0.90 -12.19 23.22
CA PRO A 176 -2.30 -11.99 23.61
C PRO A 176 -2.47 -10.61 24.27
N LEU A 177 -2.55 -9.57 23.45
CA LEU A 177 -2.69 -8.20 23.91
C LEU A 177 -4.16 -7.83 24.08
N GLN A 178 -4.48 -7.13 25.17
CA GLN A 178 -5.73 -6.40 25.29
C GLN A 178 -5.76 -5.27 24.25
N PHE A 179 -6.95 -4.84 23.84
CA PHE A 179 -7.10 -3.81 22.81
C PHE A 179 -6.40 -2.49 23.19
N SER A 180 -6.53 -2.06 24.45
CA SER A 180 -5.89 -0.86 24.98
C SER A 180 -4.36 -0.95 24.97
N THR A 181 -3.79 -2.08 25.38
CA THR A 181 -2.33 -2.28 25.37
C THR A 181 -1.79 -2.37 23.95
N GLY A 182 -2.52 -3.00 23.03
CA GLY A 182 -2.17 -3.03 21.61
C GLY A 182 -2.17 -1.65 20.95
N LEU A 183 -3.12 -0.77 21.30
CA LEU A 183 -3.07 0.64 20.87
C LEU A 183 -1.84 1.36 21.44
N GLY A 184 -1.46 1.06 22.69
CA GLY A 184 -0.20 1.53 23.29
C GLY A 184 1.04 1.08 22.52
N VAL A 185 1.08 -0.17 22.05
CA VAL A 185 2.15 -0.69 21.18
C VAL A 185 2.20 0.08 19.86
N LEU A 186 1.05 0.35 19.23
CA LEU A 186 1.00 1.17 18.01
C LEU A 186 1.50 2.61 18.26
N ALA A 187 1.15 3.22 19.40
CA ALA A 187 1.68 4.52 19.80
C ALA A 187 3.20 4.50 19.99
N PHE A 188 3.73 3.43 20.61
CA PHE A 188 5.16 3.24 20.77
C PHE A 188 5.89 3.07 19.43
N ILE A 189 5.31 2.30 18.50
CA ILE A 189 5.82 2.15 17.13
C ILE A 189 5.90 3.53 16.45
N TRP A 190 4.85 4.35 16.61
CA TRP A 190 4.86 5.71 16.09
C TRP A 190 5.99 6.56 16.70
N LEU A 191 6.18 6.52 18.02
CA LEU A 191 7.29 7.23 18.69
C LEU A 191 8.66 6.81 18.14
N CYS A 192 8.86 5.51 17.94
CA CYS A 192 10.08 4.98 17.32
C CYS A 192 10.30 5.50 15.90
N SER A 193 9.24 5.75 15.14
CA SER A 193 9.34 6.32 13.79
C SER A 193 9.84 7.78 13.77
N LEU A 194 9.74 8.49 14.89
CA LEU A 194 10.25 9.85 15.05
C LEU A 194 11.74 9.92 15.37
N LEU A 195 12.37 8.80 15.74
CA LEU A 195 13.81 8.75 16.01
C LEU A 195 14.59 9.16 14.75
N PRO A 196 15.62 10.04 14.86
CA PRO A 196 16.36 10.59 13.73
C PRO A 196 17.29 9.59 13.05
N LEU A 197 16.81 8.37 12.82
CA LEU A 197 17.48 7.33 12.06
C LEU A 197 17.40 7.70 10.58
N ARG A 198 18.51 8.18 10.03
CA ARG A 198 18.67 8.34 8.58
C ARG A 198 19.31 7.07 8.04
N PRO A 199 18.60 6.24 7.25
CA PRO A 199 19.27 5.14 6.58
C PRO A 199 20.37 5.73 5.68
N PRO A 200 21.58 5.19 5.69
CA PRO A 200 22.67 5.70 4.87
C PRO A 200 22.27 5.61 3.40
N LEU A 201 22.34 6.75 2.70
CA LEU A 201 22.11 6.79 1.26
C LEU A 201 23.16 5.89 0.59
N PRO A 202 22.73 4.84 -0.14
CA PRO A 202 23.66 3.89 -0.71
C PRO A 202 24.46 4.56 -1.83
N LYS A 203 25.72 4.91 -1.57
CA LYS A 203 26.69 5.19 -2.64
C LYS A 203 26.91 3.88 -3.39
N ILE A 204 26.64 3.89 -4.70
CA ILE A 204 26.93 2.73 -5.55
C ILE A 204 28.43 2.78 -5.85
N SER A 205 29.16 1.88 -5.22
CA SER A 205 30.56 1.62 -5.51
C SER A 205 30.73 0.13 -5.36
N SER A 206 30.89 -0.56 -6.49
CA SER A 206 30.97 -2.01 -6.51
C SER A 206 32.16 -2.46 -7.33
N LYS A 207 33.01 -3.26 -6.71
CA LYS A 207 34.11 -3.99 -7.38
C LYS A 207 33.64 -5.29 -8.03
N SER A 208 32.42 -5.74 -7.71
CA SER A 208 31.85 -6.99 -8.23
C SER A 208 30.40 -6.83 -8.72
N PRO A 209 29.99 -7.62 -9.73
CA PRO A 209 28.65 -7.60 -10.30
C PRO A 209 27.54 -7.97 -9.30
N LEU A 210 27.81 -8.90 -8.39
CA LEU A 210 26.85 -9.31 -7.36
C LEU A 210 26.63 -8.21 -6.31
N LEU A 211 27.70 -7.55 -5.87
CA LEU A 211 27.60 -6.43 -4.94
C LEU A 211 26.84 -5.25 -5.56
N PHE A 212 26.99 -5.04 -6.87
CA PHE A 212 26.21 -4.05 -7.61
C PHE A 212 24.71 -4.36 -7.53
N TRP A 213 24.29 -5.61 -7.79
CA TRP A 213 22.89 -6.02 -7.66
C TRP A 213 22.35 -5.90 -6.24
N CYS A 214 23.12 -6.32 -5.22
CA CYS A 214 22.73 -6.14 -3.82
C CYS A 214 22.52 -4.65 -3.49
N GLN A 215 23.38 -3.76 -3.99
CA GLN A 215 23.24 -2.32 -3.81
C GLN A 215 22.00 -1.77 -4.56
N LEU A 216 21.72 -2.27 -5.76
CA LEU A 216 20.51 -1.92 -6.52
C LEU A 216 19.22 -2.39 -5.81
N TRP A 217 19.16 -3.63 -5.34
CA TRP A 217 18.01 -4.12 -4.58
C TRP A 217 17.83 -3.33 -3.28
N ARG A 218 18.92 -2.91 -2.64
CA ARG A 218 18.86 -2.01 -1.49
C ARG A 218 18.28 -0.64 -1.86
N GLN A 219 18.61 -0.10 -3.03
CA GLN A 219 17.96 1.12 -3.53
C GLN A 219 16.47 0.91 -3.80
N GLN A 220 16.09 -0.31 -4.18
CA GLN A 220 14.70 -0.69 -4.42
C GLN A 220 13.90 -1.01 -3.16
N MET A 221 14.49 -0.90 -1.95
CA MET A 221 13.82 -1.26 -0.68
C MET A 221 12.48 -0.56 -0.50
N ALA A 222 12.37 0.69 -0.94
CA ALA A 222 11.10 1.41 -0.96
C ALA A 222 10.01 0.65 -1.71
N GLN A 223 10.30 0.16 -2.93
CA GLN A 223 9.33 -0.56 -3.72
C GLN A 223 9.00 -1.92 -3.08
N TRP A 224 10.01 -2.67 -2.61
CA TRP A 224 9.82 -3.92 -1.88
C TRP A 224 8.86 -3.78 -0.70
N LEU A 225 9.13 -2.81 0.18
CA LEU A 225 8.32 -2.55 1.36
C LEU A 225 6.88 -2.19 0.99
N SER A 226 6.69 -1.36 -0.04
CA SER A 226 5.34 -1.01 -0.51
C SER A 226 4.56 -2.22 -1.03
N ARG A 227 5.22 -3.14 -1.75
CA ARG A 227 4.57 -4.36 -2.28
C ARG A 227 4.27 -5.38 -1.19
N LEU A 228 5.18 -5.55 -0.24
CA LEU A 228 4.96 -6.41 0.93
C LEU A 228 3.77 -5.93 1.76
N MET A 229 3.68 -4.62 2.03
CA MET A 229 2.54 -4.04 2.72
C MET A 229 1.22 -4.25 1.98
N LEU A 230 1.21 -4.06 0.65
CA LEU A 230 0.01 -4.29 -0.17
C LEU A 230 -0.41 -5.76 -0.17
N ILE A 231 0.55 -6.69 -0.27
CA ILE A 231 0.29 -8.13 -0.17
C ILE A 231 -0.37 -8.47 1.16
N LEU A 232 0.20 -7.99 2.27
CA LEU A 232 -0.34 -8.22 3.61
C LEU A 232 -1.73 -7.60 3.79
N LEU A 233 -1.95 -6.39 3.27
CA LEU A 233 -3.25 -5.74 3.30
C LEU A 233 -4.30 -6.56 2.54
N CYS A 234 -3.96 -7.06 1.34
CA CYS A 234 -4.86 -7.91 0.54
C CYS A 234 -5.20 -9.21 1.27
N LEU A 235 -4.20 -9.87 1.86
CA LEU A 235 -4.39 -11.10 2.64
C LEU A 235 -5.25 -10.88 3.88
N LEU A 236 -5.04 -9.77 4.59
CA LEU A 236 -5.81 -9.47 5.80
C LEU A 236 -7.27 -9.12 5.46
N ILE A 237 -7.50 -8.38 4.38
CA ILE A 237 -8.86 -8.13 3.85
C ILE A 237 -9.51 -9.46 3.46
N ALA A 238 -8.80 -10.34 2.76
CA ALA A 238 -9.30 -11.65 2.38
C ALA A 238 -9.64 -12.48 3.63
N TYR A 239 -8.74 -12.55 4.61
CA TYR A 239 -8.96 -13.26 5.87
C TYR A 239 -10.21 -12.80 6.62
N ILE A 240 -10.40 -11.49 6.75
CA ILE A 240 -11.58 -10.93 7.44
C ILE A 240 -12.86 -11.21 6.64
N SER A 241 -12.79 -11.08 5.31
CA SER A 241 -13.92 -11.39 4.43
C SER A 241 -14.32 -12.87 4.52
N LEU A 242 -13.35 -13.78 4.60
CA LEU A 242 -13.58 -15.22 4.78
C LEU A 242 -14.28 -15.53 6.12
N LYS A 243 -13.93 -14.81 7.19
CA LYS A 243 -14.61 -14.97 8.48
C LYS A 243 -16.07 -14.52 8.45
N GLN A 244 -16.36 -13.45 7.73
CA GLN A 244 -17.73 -12.93 7.61
C GLN A 244 -18.60 -13.72 6.63
N ARG A 245 -17.98 -14.20 5.55
CA ARG A 245 -18.64 -14.90 4.43
C ARG A 245 -17.85 -16.15 4.03
N PRO A 246 -17.89 -17.21 4.86
CA PRO A 246 -17.21 -18.47 4.55
C PRO A 246 -17.86 -19.18 3.34
N ASP A 247 -19.12 -18.90 3.06
CA ASP A 247 -19.86 -19.32 1.87
C ASP A 247 -19.18 -18.90 0.56
N LEU A 248 -18.48 -17.76 0.57
CA LEU A 248 -17.78 -17.22 -0.61
C LEU A 248 -16.28 -17.53 -0.60
N ALA A 249 -15.83 -18.52 0.17
CA ALA A 249 -14.42 -18.71 0.46
C ALA A 249 -13.52 -18.91 -0.79
N ALA A 250 -13.99 -19.70 -1.75
CA ALA A 250 -13.28 -19.92 -3.01
C ALA A 250 -13.18 -18.64 -3.84
N LEU A 251 -14.25 -17.85 -3.93
CA LEU A 251 -14.28 -16.58 -4.67
C LEU A 251 -13.36 -15.53 -4.04
N ILE A 252 -13.43 -15.39 -2.71
CA ILE A 252 -12.59 -14.45 -1.95
C ILE A 252 -11.11 -14.82 -2.13
N SER A 253 -10.75 -16.10 -1.96
CA SER A 253 -9.37 -16.57 -2.11
C SER A 253 -8.86 -16.41 -3.55
N PHE A 254 -9.71 -16.66 -4.56
CA PHE A 254 -9.38 -16.47 -5.96
C PHE A 254 -9.12 -14.99 -6.30
N SER A 255 -10.02 -14.11 -5.88
CA SER A 255 -9.87 -12.66 -6.09
C SER A 255 -8.63 -12.11 -5.38
N ALA A 256 -8.35 -12.56 -4.15
CA ALA A 256 -7.12 -12.23 -3.44
C ALA A 256 -5.89 -12.73 -4.20
N GLY A 257 -5.91 -13.95 -4.71
CA GLY A 257 -4.83 -14.52 -5.53
C GLY A 257 -4.52 -13.69 -6.77
N LEU A 258 -5.54 -13.23 -7.50
CA LEU A 258 -5.35 -12.36 -8.67
C LEU A 258 -4.67 -11.03 -8.30
N LEU A 259 -5.09 -10.41 -7.19
CA LEU A 259 -4.50 -9.16 -6.70
C LEU A 259 -3.06 -9.36 -6.21
N LEU A 260 -2.79 -10.45 -5.51
CA LEU A 260 -1.45 -10.82 -5.08
C LEU A 260 -0.49 -11.00 -6.25
N LEU A 261 -0.95 -11.66 -7.32
CA LEU A 261 -0.19 -11.80 -8.56
C LEU A 261 0.05 -10.45 -9.24
N LEU A 262 -0.95 -9.56 -9.28
CA LEU A 262 -0.77 -8.22 -9.83
C LEU A 262 0.32 -7.45 -9.07
N VAL A 263 0.22 -7.43 -7.74
CA VAL A 263 1.14 -6.68 -6.87
C VAL A 263 2.56 -7.23 -6.99
N SER A 264 2.73 -8.54 -6.96
CA SER A 264 4.04 -9.19 -7.06
C SER A 264 4.68 -9.00 -8.45
N THR A 265 3.94 -9.26 -9.54
CA THR A 265 4.45 -9.07 -10.90
C THR A 265 4.72 -7.61 -11.26
N SER A 266 4.01 -6.65 -10.65
CA SER A 266 4.29 -5.22 -10.84
C SER A 266 5.71 -4.80 -10.39
N MET A 267 6.37 -5.58 -9.53
CA MET A 267 7.75 -5.35 -9.14
C MET A 267 8.71 -5.46 -10.33
N GLN A 268 8.38 -6.28 -11.34
CA GLN A 268 9.15 -6.38 -12.58
C GLN A 268 9.22 -5.04 -13.33
N LEU A 269 8.17 -4.21 -13.26
CA LEU A 269 8.19 -2.87 -13.87
C LEU A 269 9.26 -1.97 -13.21
N SER A 270 9.35 -2.02 -11.87
CA SER A 270 10.39 -1.30 -11.12
C SER A 270 11.79 -1.82 -11.45
N SER A 271 11.95 -3.13 -11.57
CA SER A 271 13.21 -3.77 -11.99
C SER A 271 13.62 -3.32 -13.39
N ASN A 272 12.70 -3.34 -14.37
CA ASN A 272 12.96 -2.91 -15.73
C ASN A 272 13.39 -1.44 -15.79
N ASN A 273 12.69 -0.55 -15.07
CA ASN A 273 13.05 0.86 -14.99
C ASN A 273 14.46 1.05 -14.42
N THR A 274 14.85 0.24 -13.44
CA THR A 274 16.20 0.29 -12.86
C THR A 274 17.25 -0.15 -13.87
N VAL A 275 17.00 -1.22 -14.63
CA VAL A 275 17.91 -1.66 -15.69
C VAL A 275 18.03 -0.62 -16.81
N GLN A 276 16.95 0.07 -17.16
CA GLN A 276 16.98 1.18 -18.11
C GLN A 276 17.81 2.37 -17.59
N LEU A 277 17.65 2.74 -16.32
CA LEU A 277 18.43 3.82 -15.71
C LEU A 277 19.95 3.54 -15.72
N TYR A 278 20.34 2.29 -15.56
CA TYR A 278 21.75 1.85 -15.59
C TYR A 278 22.13 1.12 -16.88
N GLN A 279 21.47 1.43 -18.01
CA GLN A 279 21.64 0.71 -19.27
C GLN A 279 23.11 0.67 -19.74
N LEU A 280 23.84 1.78 -19.61
CA LEU A 280 25.25 1.88 -19.98
C LEU A 280 26.12 0.89 -19.19
N PHE A 281 25.86 0.73 -17.88
CA PHE A 281 26.55 -0.25 -17.06
C PHE A 281 26.27 -1.67 -17.56
N PHE A 282 25.00 -2.02 -17.79
CA PHE A 282 24.65 -3.35 -18.26
C PHE A 282 25.04 -3.66 -19.72
N GLN A 283 25.48 -2.67 -20.50
CA GLN A 283 26.08 -2.89 -21.82
C GLN A 283 27.54 -3.34 -21.73
N LEU A 284 28.23 -3.00 -20.65
CA LEU A 284 29.66 -3.34 -20.43
C LEU A 284 29.87 -4.74 -19.81
N TYR A 285 28.80 -5.42 -19.42
CA TYR A 285 28.82 -6.73 -18.75
C TYR A 285 28.01 -7.77 -19.53
N PRO A 286 28.23 -9.07 -19.29
CA PRO A 286 27.49 -10.13 -19.99
C PRO A 286 25.98 -10.02 -19.78
N ALA A 287 25.22 -10.40 -20.80
CA ALA A 287 23.76 -10.34 -20.79
C ALA A 287 23.12 -11.17 -19.65
N SER A 288 23.79 -12.21 -19.16
CA SER A 288 23.38 -12.99 -17.99
C SER A 288 23.20 -12.13 -16.74
N LEU A 289 23.99 -11.06 -16.58
CA LEU A 289 23.87 -10.13 -15.46
C LEU A 289 22.49 -9.45 -15.42
N LYS A 290 21.90 -9.16 -16.57
CA LYS A 290 20.57 -8.52 -16.66
C LYS A 290 19.46 -9.43 -16.14
N HIS A 291 19.64 -10.75 -16.13
CA HIS A 291 18.62 -11.71 -15.73
C HIS A 291 18.33 -11.68 -14.21
N TRP A 292 19.25 -11.16 -13.41
CA TRP A 292 19.04 -10.95 -11.97
C TRP A 292 17.91 -9.96 -11.65
N GLN A 293 17.43 -9.19 -12.64
CA GLN A 293 16.27 -8.31 -12.50
C GLN A 293 14.95 -9.04 -12.20
N PHE A 294 14.87 -10.34 -12.54
CA PHE A 294 13.67 -11.18 -12.34
C PHE A 294 13.56 -11.74 -10.93
N LEU A 295 14.63 -11.71 -10.15
CA LEU A 295 14.66 -12.31 -8.81
C LEU A 295 13.70 -11.61 -7.82
N PRO A 296 13.63 -10.26 -7.76
CA PRO A 296 12.66 -9.57 -6.90
C PRO A 296 11.19 -9.97 -7.10
N PRO A 297 10.63 -9.89 -8.33
CA PRO A 297 9.25 -10.29 -8.54
C PRO A 297 9.02 -11.79 -8.32
N LEU A 298 9.98 -12.68 -8.65
CA LEU A 298 9.86 -14.12 -8.36
C LEU A 298 9.76 -14.42 -6.86
N LEU A 299 10.59 -13.77 -6.04
CA LEU A 299 10.53 -13.93 -4.58
C LEU A 299 9.18 -13.43 -4.03
N LEU A 300 8.67 -12.30 -4.52
CA LEU A 300 7.36 -11.79 -4.12
C LEU A 300 6.22 -12.71 -4.57
N THR A 301 6.29 -13.28 -5.78
CA THR A 301 5.26 -14.23 -6.25
C THR A 301 5.26 -15.50 -5.41
N LEU A 302 6.45 -16.04 -5.08
CA LEU A 302 6.58 -17.20 -4.22
C LEU A 302 6.01 -16.93 -2.82
N LEU A 303 6.41 -15.82 -2.20
CA LEU A 303 5.87 -15.39 -0.91
C LEU A 303 4.35 -15.20 -0.96
N SER A 304 3.83 -14.59 -2.03
CA SER A 304 2.39 -14.39 -2.17
C SER A 304 1.62 -15.70 -2.30
N GLY A 305 2.18 -16.69 -3.00
CA GLY A 305 1.59 -18.03 -3.12
C GLY A 305 1.61 -18.79 -1.80
N THR A 306 2.73 -18.75 -1.05
CA THR A 306 2.82 -19.41 0.25
C THR A 306 1.89 -18.79 1.28
N LEU A 307 1.76 -17.46 1.28
CA LEU A 307 0.81 -16.77 2.17
C LEU A 307 -0.65 -17.00 1.76
N LEU A 308 -0.95 -17.10 0.46
CA LEU A 308 -2.29 -17.44 -0.01
C LEU A 308 -2.70 -18.86 0.45
N LEU A 309 -1.77 -19.81 0.46
CA LEU A 309 -2.02 -21.17 0.97
C LEU A 309 -2.42 -21.18 2.46
N LEU A 310 -1.99 -20.20 3.26
CA LEU A 310 -2.41 -20.08 4.66
C LEU A 310 -3.90 -19.76 4.82
N LEU A 311 -4.56 -19.24 3.78
CA LEU A 311 -6.02 -19.04 3.76
C LEU A 311 -6.79 -20.34 3.50
N GLY A 312 -6.10 -21.45 3.22
CA GLY A 312 -6.69 -22.76 2.94
C GLY A 312 -7.46 -22.91 1.61
N PRO A 313 -7.12 -22.22 0.50
CA PRO A 313 -7.80 -22.45 -0.77
C PRO A 313 -7.54 -23.87 -1.32
N PRO A 314 -8.47 -24.45 -2.08
CA PRO A 314 -8.23 -25.72 -2.75
C PRO A 314 -7.08 -25.59 -3.75
N ALA A 315 -6.23 -26.62 -3.87
CA ALA A 315 -5.05 -26.59 -4.75
C ALA A 315 -5.40 -26.33 -6.23
N SER A 316 -6.60 -26.72 -6.68
CA SER A 316 -7.12 -26.43 -8.01
C SER A 316 -7.22 -24.93 -8.30
N LEU A 317 -7.45 -24.10 -7.27
CA LEU A 317 -7.56 -22.64 -7.40
C LEU A 317 -6.21 -22.02 -7.79
N LEU A 318 -5.08 -22.56 -7.30
CA LEU A 318 -3.76 -22.10 -7.72
C LEU A 318 -3.50 -22.35 -9.20
N ALA A 319 -3.99 -23.46 -9.75
CA ALA A 319 -3.87 -23.74 -11.18
C ALA A 319 -4.64 -22.73 -12.04
N LEU A 320 -5.81 -22.27 -11.56
CA LEU A 320 -6.63 -21.26 -12.24
C LEU A 320 -5.97 -19.86 -12.29
N LEU A 321 -5.02 -19.59 -11.40
CA LEU A 321 -4.25 -18.35 -11.37
C LEU A 321 -3.05 -18.35 -12.35
N LEU A 322 -2.65 -19.52 -12.85
CA LEU A 322 -1.47 -19.69 -13.70
C LEU A 322 -1.56 -18.92 -15.04
N PRO A 323 -2.71 -18.90 -15.75
CA PRO A 323 -2.85 -18.08 -16.97
C PRO A 323 -2.66 -16.58 -16.70
N ALA A 324 -3.27 -16.07 -15.62
CA ALA A 324 -3.10 -14.69 -15.20
C ALA A 324 -1.65 -14.37 -14.85
N PHE A 325 -0.95 -15.29 -14.17
CA PHE A 325 0.48 -15.14 -13.87
C PHE A 325 1.34 -15.09 -15.14
N VAL A 326 1.19 -16.05 -16.05
CA VAL A 326 2.03 -16.12 -17.27
C VAL A 326 1.86 -14.88 -18.14
N VAL A 327 0.62 -14.44 -18.36
CA VAL A 327 0.33 -13.25 -19.18
C VAL A 327 0.86 -11.98 -18.49
N SER A 328 0.58 -11.80 -17.20
CA SER A 328 1.07 -10.61 -16.46
C SER A 328 2.59 -10.56 -16.40
N TRP A 329 3.25 -11.71 -16.20
CA TRP A 329 4.70 -11.83 -16.22
C TRP A 329 5.30 -11.46 -17.58
N TYR A 330 4.75 -12.05 -18.65
CA TYR A 330 5.21 -11.80 -20.02
C TYR A 330 5.07 -10.32 -20.40
N LEU A 331 3.94 -9.70 -20.08
CA LEU A 331 3.69 -8.30 -20.38
C LEU A 331 4.53 -7.36 -19.51
N ALA A 332 4.71 -7.67 -18.23
CA ALA A 332 5.58 -6.90 -17.35
C ALA A 332 7.02 -6.89 -17.89
N TRP A 333 7.48 -8.00 -18.45
CA TRP A 333 8.80 -8.10 -19.06
C TRP A 333 8.90 -7.39 -20.43
N ARG A 334 8.01 -7.71 -21.38
CA ARG A 334 8.17 -7.32 -22.80
C ARG A 334 7.42 -6.05 -23.19
N LYS A 335 6.27 -5.76 -22.57
CA LYS A 335 5.37 -4.67 -22.96
C LYS A 335 4.81 -3.97 -21.71
N PRO A 336 5.64 -3.26 -20.93
CA PRO A 336 5.23 -2.67 -19.65
C PRO A 336 4.06 -1.68 -19.78
N GLN A 337 3.93 -1.02 -20.93
CA GLN A 337 2.81 -0.11 -21.25
C GLN A 337 1.44 -0.81 -21.27
N HIS A 338 1.40 -2.11 -21.56
CA HIS A 338 0.18 -2.90 -21.66
C HIS A 338 -0.03 -3.82 -20.44
N PHE A 339 0.83 -3.71 -19.42
CA PHE A 339 0.84 -4.61 -18.26
C PHE A 339 -0.53 -4.69 -17.58
N ILE A 340 -1.11 -3.54 -17.22
CA ILE A 340 -2.37 -3.50 -16.48
C ILE A 340 -3.52 -4.02 -17.34
N GLY A 341 -3.62 -3.57 -18.60
CA GLY A 341 -4.68 -3.99 -19.52
C GLY A 341 -4.64 -5.50 -19.80
N GLY A 342 -3.44 -6.07 -19.96
CA GLY A 342 -3.33 -7.50 -20.17
C GLY A 342 -3.46 -8.34 -18.89
N TRP A 343 -3.10 -7.82 -17.72
CA TRP A 343 -3.49 -8.47 -16.45
C TRP A 343 -5.01 -8.55 -16.33
N PHE A 344 -5.72 -7.48 -16.65
CA PHE A 344 -7.18 -7.50 -16.63
C PHE A 344 -7.74 -8.53 -17.61
N ALA A 345 -7.29 -8.54 -18.87
CA ALA A 345 -7.73 -9.54 -19.85
C ALA A 345 -7.48 -10.98 -19.36
N ALA A 346 -6.29 -11.23 -18.79
CA ALA A 346 -5.95 -12.54 -18.26
C ALA A 346 -6.76 -12.89 -16.99
N SER A 347 -7.06 -11.91 -16.14
CA SER A 347 -7.93 -12.08 -14.97
C SER A 347 -9.37 -12.43 -15.38
N LEU A 348 -9.88 -11.85 -16.48
CA LEU A 348 -11.19 -12.19 -17.03
C LEU A 348 -11.22 -13.62 -17.55
N VAL A 349 -10.17 -14.05 -18.25
CA VAL A 349 -10.03 -15.45 -18.71
C VAL A 349 -9.95 -16.41 -17.51
N SER A 350 -9.08 -16.12 -16.52
CA SER A 350 -8.99 -16.92 -15.30
C SER A 350 -10.32 -16.96 -14.52
N SER A 351 -11.05 -15.83 -14.48
CA SER A 351 -12.37 -15.78 -13.84
C SER A 351 -13.42 -16.57 -14.62
N GLY A 352 -13.39 -16.53 -15.95
CA GLY A 352 -14.25 -17.36 -16.80
C GLY A 352 -13.97 -18.85 -16.60
N LEU A 353 -12.69 -19.25 -16.54
CA LEU A 353 -12.30 -20.62 -16.21
C LEU A 353 -12.76 -21.03 -14.81
N TYR A 354 -12.64 -20.13 -13.82
CA TYR A 354 -13.14 -20.36 -12.48
C TYR A 354 -14.66 -20.60 -12.47
N ILE A 355 -15.44 -19.76 -13.16
CA ILE A 355 -16.91 -19.92 -13.26
C ILE A 355 -17.27 -21.25 -13.93
N LEU A 356 -16.58 -21.63 -15.00
CA LEU A 356 -16.87 -22.86 -15.75
C LEU A 356 -16.48 -24.14 -14.99
N LEU A 357 -15.41 -24.10 -14.18
CA LEU A 357 -14.86 -25.27 -13.50
C LEU A 357 -15.26 -25.38 -12.01
N ALA A 358 -15.79 -24.32 -11.40
CA ALA A 358 -16.19 -24.33 -9.99
C ALA A 358 -17.72 -24.38 -9.77
N ILE A 359 -18.53 -24.22 -10.84
CA ILE A 359 -20.01 -24.30 -10.78
C ILE A 359 -20.54 -25.63 -11.37
N GLY A 360 -19.68 -26.42 -12.02
CA GLY A 360 -19.96 -27.81 -12.40
C GLY A 360 -19.32 -28.78 -11.42
#